data_AF-A0A2M9CIS8-F1
#
_entry.id   AF-A0A2M9CIS8-F1
#
_cell.length_a   1.000
_cell.length_b   1.000
_cell.length_c   1.000
_cell.angle_alpha   90.00
_cell.angle_beta   90.00
_cell.angle_gamma   90.00
#
_symmetry.space_group_name_H-M   'P 1'
#
loop_
_entity.id
_entity.type
_entity.pdbx_description
1 polymer ?
#
loop_
_entity_poly.entity_id
_entity_poly.type
_entity_poly.pdbx_seq_one_letter_code
_entity_poly.pdbx_strand_id
1 'polypeptide(L)' 'MKIVLFVVAAVLFVGSFLMFGYADQFPEPMNFILFLGGILVASLALMIPFHLADKFD' A
#
# COMPACT_ATOMS: atom_id res chain seq x y z
N MET A 1 -9.05 -1.34 -18.32
CA MET A 1 -8.94 -0.89 -16.91
C MET A 1 -7.85 -1.58 -16.11
N LYS A 2 -7.46 -2.82 -16.47
CA LYS A 2 -6.44 -3.63 -15.77
C LYS A 2 -5.07 -2.94 -15.59
N ILE A 3 -4.55 -2.26 -16.61
CA ILE A 3 -3.29 -1.49 -16.53
C ILE A 3 -3.36 -0.36 -15.50
N VAL A 4 -4.48 0.37 -15.43
CA VAL A 4 -4.64 1.47 -14.47
C VAL A 4 -4.67 0.93 -13.04
N LEU A 5 -5.41 -0.16 -12.80
CA LEU A 5 -5.45 -0.83 -11.50
C LEU A 5 -4.07 -1.36 -11.09
N PHE A 6 -3.31 -1.92 -12.02
CA PHE A 6 -1.95 -2.36 -11.78
C PHE A 6 -1.01 -1.21 -11.42
N VAL A 7 -1.07 -0.09 -12.15
CA VAL A 7 -0.25 1.09 -11.85
C VAL A 7 -0.59 1.67 -10.48
N VAL A 8 -1.88 1.76 -10.14
CA VAL A 8 -2.32 2.23 -8.81
C VAL A 8 -1.82 1.28 -7.71
N ALA A 9 -1.95 -0.03 -7.91
CA ALA A 9 -1.43 -1.03 -6.97
C ALA A 9 0.09 -0.92 -6.80
N ALA A 10 0.85 -0.73 -7.89
CA ALA A 10 2.30 -0.54 -7.83
C ALA A 10 2.68 0.72 -7.04
N VAL A 11 1.98 1.84 -7.27
CA VAL A 11 2.22 3.09 -6.53
C VAL A 11 1.91 2.92 -5.05
N LEU A 12 0.78 2.28 -4.70
CA LEU A 12 0.43 2.00 -3.31
C LEU A 12 1.46 1.07 -2.65
N PHE A 13 1.92 0.04 -3.37
CA PHE A 13 2.94 -0.87 -2.90
C PHE A 13 4.24 -0.13 -2.59
N VAL A 14 4.77 0.65 -3.53
CA VAL A 14 6.01 1.43 -3.31
C VAL A 14 5.83 2.47 -2.21
N GLY A 15 4.70 3.19 -2.19
CA GLY A 15 4.38 4.18 -1.15
C GLY A 15 4.29 3.56 0.24
N SER A 16 3.87 2.30 0.35
CA SER A 16 3.81 1.59 1.62
C SER A 16 5.18 1.41 2.28
N PHE A 17 6.23 1.14 1.49
CA PHE A 17 7.61 1.06 1.97
C PHE A 17 8.11 2.39 2.51
N LEU A 18 7.69 3.50 1.89
CA LEU A 18 8.01 4.82 2.39
C LEU A 18 7.29 5.08 3.74
N MET A 19 6.03 4.68 3.88
CA MET A 19 5.30 4.86 5.15
C MET A 19 5.95 4.12 6.31
N PHE A 20 6.20 2.82 6.18
CA PHE A 20 6.78 2.06 7.30
C PHE A 20 8.29 2.25 7.43
N GLY A 21 9.00 2.53 6.33
CA GLY A 21 10.45 2.74 6.33
C GLY A 21 10.88 4.08 6.91
N TYR A 22 10.00 5.08 6.91
CA TYR A 22 10.22 6.40 7.53
C TYR A 22 9.36 6.64 8.78
N ALA A 23 8.67 5.61 9.27
CA ALA A 23 7.76 5.74 10.40
C ALA A 23 8.46 6.22 11.69
N ASP A 24 9.71 5.84 11.88
CA ASP A 24 10.55 6.18 13.03
C ASP A 24 10.91 7.67 13.13
N GLN A 25 10.74 8.43 12.05
CA GLN A 25 10.95 9.88 12.03
C GLN A 25 9.80 10.66 12.66
N PHE A 26 8.69 10.00 12.96
CA PHE A 26 7.50 10.63 13.52
C PHE A 26 7.34 10.29 15.01
N PRO A 27 6.74 11.19 15.81
CA PRO A 27 6.47 10.91 17.22
C PRO A 27 5.35 9.87 17.40
N GLU A 28 5.31 9.20 18.54
CA GLU A 28 4.19 8.34 18.92
C GLU A 28 2.90 9.18 19.15
N PRO A 29 1.71 8.66 18.77
CA PRO A 29 1.42 7.33 18.24
C PRO A 29 1.56 7.22 16.71
N MET A 30 1.99 8.29 16.04
CA MET A 30 1.99 8.36 14.58
C MET A 30 3.01 7.40 13.95
N ASN A 31 4.15 7.17 14.59
CA ASN A 31 5.10 6.13 14.19
C ASN A 31 4.41 4.76 14.07
N PHE A 32 3.77 4.30 15.14
CA PHE A 32 3.08 3.02 15.15
C PHE A 32 2.01 2.90 14.05
N ILE A 33 1.24 3.96 13.83
CA ILE A 33 0.20 4.01 12.79
C ILE A 33 0.81 3.96 11.38
N LEU A 34 1.88 4.71 11.12
CA LEU A 34 2.56 4.71 9.82
C LEU A 34 3.24 3.38 9.52
N PHE A 35 3.83 2.76 10.54
CA PHE A 35 4.46 1.45 10.43
C PHE A 35 3.44 0.36 10.10
N LEU A 36 2.40 0.20 10.93
CA LEU A 36 1.35 -0.81 10.67
C LEU A 36 0.52 -0.46 9.44
N GLY A 37 0.22 0.82 9.23
CA GLY A 37 -0.51 1.31 8.07
C GLY A 37 0.24 0.98 6.78
N GLY A 38 1.55 1.17 6.74
CA GLY A 38 2.39 0.74 5.62
C GLY A 38 2.28 -0.76 5.36
N ILE A 39 2.38 -1.61 6.38
CA ILE A 39 2.24 -3.07 6.23
C ILE A 39 0.86 -3.45 5.64
N LEU A 40 -0.21 -2.82 6.13
CA LEU A 40 -1.57 -3.07 5.62
C LEU A 40 -1.74 -2.61 4.18
N VAL A 41 -1.24 -1.42 3.83
CA VAL A 41 -1.30 -0.90 2.45
C VAL A 41 -0.48 -1.78 1.51
N ALA A 42 0.70 -2.27 1.92
CA ALA A 42 1.49 -3.21 1.14
C ALA A 42 0.69 -4.48 0.81
N SER A 43 0.01 -5.02 1.82
CA SER A 43 -0.80 -6.24 1.71
C SER A 43 -2.00 -6.04 0.77
N LEU A 44 -2.71 -4.91 0.91
CA LEU A 44 -3.84 -4.56 0.05
C LEU A 44 -3.41 -4.27 -1.39
N ALA A 45 -2.25 -3.62 -1.58
CA ALA A 45 -1.70 -3.33 -2.89
C ALA A 45 -1.45 -4.62 -3.70
N LEU A 46 -0.99 -5.69 -3.05
CA LEU A 46 -0.84 -6.99 -3.68
C LEU A 46 -2.19 -7.66 -3.98
N MET A 47 -3.22 -7.45 -3.15
CA MET A 47 -4.54 -8.05 -3.36
C MET A 47 -5.25 -7.49 -4.62
N ILE A 48 -5.08 -6.20 -4.93
CA ILE A 48 -5.75 -5.51 -6.05
C ILE A 48 -5.56 -6.23 -7.40
N PRO A 49 -4.33 -6.49 -7.89
CA PRO A 49 -4.13 -7.13 -9.20
C PRO A 49 -4.63 -8.58 -9.25
N PHE A 50 -4.68 -9.30 -8.13
CA PHE A 50 -5.10 -10.71 -8.12
C PHE A 50 -6.60 -10.92 -7.90
N HIS A 51 -7.30 -10.02 -7.19
CA HIS A 51 -8.70 -10.23 -6.80
C HIS A 51 -9.67 -9.19 -7.36
N LEU A 52 -9.21 -7.97 -7.63
CA LEU A 52 -10.06 -6.89 -8.16
C LEU A 52 -9.94 -6.78 -9.68
N ALA A 53 -8.77 -7.04 -10.27
CA ALA A 53 -8.56 -6.90 -11.71
C ALA A 53 -9.51 -7.76 -12.57
N ASP A 54 -9.94 -8.92 -12.05
CA ASP A 54 -10.89 -9.82 -12.71
C ASP A 54 -12.36 -9.37 -12.61
N LYS A 55 -12.69 -8.47 -11.68
CA LYS A 55 -14.05 -7.97 -11.45
C LYS A 55 -14.40 -6.69 -12.21
N PHE A 56 -13.40 -5.98 -12.73
CA PHE A 56 -13.55 -4.68 -13.39
C PHE A 56 -13.24 -4.75 -14.89
N ASP A 57 -13.63 -5.84 -15.55
CA ASP A 57 -13.56 -6.02 -17.02
C ASP A 57 -14.74 -5.34 -17.73
#